data_AF-A0A9W7IMT5-F1
#
_entry.id   AF-A0A9W7IMT5-F1
#
_cell.length_a   1.000
_cell.length_b   1.000
_cell.length_c   1.000
_cell.angle_alpha   90.00
_cell.angle_beta   90.00
_cell.angle_gamma   90.00
#
_symmetry.space_group_name_H-M   'P 1'
#
loop_
_entity.id
_entity.type
_entity.pdbx_description
1 polymer ?
#
loop_
_entity_poly.entity_id
_entity_poly.type
_entity_poly.pdbx_seq_one_letter_code
_entity_poly.pdbx_strand_id
1 'polypeptide(L)'
;MSCRNCRLPSPRCVAVDAVVEHDLVSALNVSGFPEVTFTKAGKILYRERAIRTADELSKMMAFFYYGAAKPPCLDCTGDRQERIPTVVIKR
;
A
#
# COMPACT_ATOMS: atom_id res chain seq x y z
N MET A 1 4.51 10.83 -1.84
CA MET A 1 3.50 11.11 -2.90
C MET A 1 2.51 12.14 -2.37
N SER A 2 2.28 13.24 -3.09
CA SER A 2 1.26 14.23 -2.72
C SER A 2 0.18 14.23 -3.81
N CYS A 3 -1.06 13.97 -3.43
CA CYS A 3 -2.23 14.03 -4.31
C CYS A 3 -2.59 15.50 -4.54
N ARG A 4 -2.05 16.10 -5.61
CA ARG A 4 -2.15 17.55 -5.86
C ARG A 4 -3.57 18.03 -6.22
N ASN A 5 -4.47 17.13 -6.63
CA ASN A 5 -5.75 17.49 -7.27
C ASN A 5 -7.01 17.35 -6.40
N CYS A 6 -6.97 16.70 -5.24
CA CYS A 6 -8.22 16.34 -4.54
C CYS A 6 -8.60 17.21 -3.34
N ARG A 7 -7.81 18.22 -2.94
CA ARG A 7 -7.99 19.00 -1.67
C ARG A 7 -8.11 18.15 -0.39
N LEU A 8 -7.93 16.84 -0.50
CA LEU A 8 -7.92 15.90 0.61
C LEU A 8 -6.48 15.76 1.11
N PRO A 9 -6.28 15.56 2.43
CA PRO A 9 -4.96 15.30 2.96
C PRO A 9 -4.39 14.05 2.29
N SER A 10 -3.08 14.02 2.01
CA SER A 10 -2.47 12.80 1.47
C SER A 10 -2.31 11.78 2.60
N PRO A 11 -2.58 10.48 2.37
CA PRO A 11 -2.25 9.43 3.33
C PRO A 11 -0.75 9.46 3.69
N ARG A 12 -0.39 8.92 4.85
CA ARG A 12 1.02 8.81 5.26
C ARG A 12 1.74 7.80 4.35
N CYS A 13 2.95 8.16 3.93
CA CYS A 13 3.81 7.33 3.12
C CYS A 13 5.07 7.01 3.94
N VAL A 14 5.44 5.74 3.99
CA VAL A 14 6.64 5.25 4.66
C VAL A 14 7.34 4.32 3.67
N ALA A 15 8.66 4.43 3.57
CA ALA A 15 9.50 3.49 2.83
C ALA A 15 10.27 2.64 3.84
N VAL A 16 10.37 1.35 3.56
CA VAL A 16 11.07 0.35 4.39
C VAL A 16 12.12 -0.31 3.50
N ASP A 17 13.35 -0.40 4.01
CA ASP A 17 14.41 -1.12 3.32
C ASP A 17 14.29 -2.62 3.60
N ALA A 18 13.97 -3.39 2.57
CA ALA A 18 13.81 -4.85 2.65
C ALA A 18 15.13 -5.62 2.89
N VAL A 19 16.27 -4.98 2.61
CA VAL A 19 17.60 -5.56 2.86
C VAL A 19 18.00 -5.41 4.33
N VAL A 20 17.38 -4.48 5.06
CA VAL A 20 17.64 -4.26 6.49
C VAL A 20 16.56 -4.90 7.36
N GLU A 21 15.29 -4.72 6.99
CA GLU A 21 14.12 -5.09 7.80
C GLU A 21 13.56 -6.47 7.44
N HIS A 22 14.39 -7.51 7.55
CA HIS A 22 14.03 -8.88 7.13
C HIS A 22 12.81 -9.45 7.86
N ASP A 23 12.66 -9.19 9.17
CA ASP A 23 11.52 -9.66 9.96
C ASP A 23 10.21 -9.09 9.45
N LEU A 24 10.21 -7.81 9.04
CA LEU A 24 9.03 -7.14 8.52
C LEU A 24 8.69 -7.65 7.11
N VAL A 25 9.68 -7.86 6.26
CA VAL A 25 9.53 -8.48 4.92
C VAL A 25 8.93 -9.88 5.03
N SER A 26 9.47 -10.71 5.94
CA SER A 26 8.99 -12.07 6.18
C SER A 26 7.57 -12.06 6.72
N ALA A 27 7.27 -11.20 7.70
CA ALA A 27 5.94 -11.11 8.29
C ALA A 27 4.90 -10.68 7.24
N LEU A 28 5.23 -9.66 6.44
CA LEU A 28 4.37 -9.18 5.37
C LEU A 28 4.36 -10.11 4.15
N ASN A 29 5.10 -11.22 4.12
CA ASN A 29 5.16 -12.13 2.98
C ASN A 29 5.39 -11.40 1.63
N VAL A 30 6.29 -10.42 1.63
CA VAL A 30 6.62 -9.67 0.41
C VAL A 30 7.38 -10.59 -0.55
N SER A 31 6.90 -10.72 -1.78
CA SER A 31 7.45 -11.70 -2.74
C SER A 31 8.19 -11.05 -3.92
N GLY A 32 8.36 -9.73 -3.92
CA GLY A 32 9.03 -8.97 -4.97
C GLY A 32 9.25 -7.52 -4.57
N PHE A 33 10.23 -6.87 -5.18
CA PHE A 33 10.61 -5.49 -4.85
C PHE A 33 10.76 -4.64 -6.12
N PRO A 34 10.30 -3.36 -6.11
CA PRO A 34 9.56 -2.72 -5.02
C PRO A 34 8.09 -3.19 -4.94
N GLU A 35 7.53 -3.23 -3.73
CA GLU A 35 6.09 -3.49 -3.48
C GLU A 35 5.50 -2.33 -2.67
N VAL A 36 4.35 -1.80 -3.10
CA VAL A 36 3.62 -0.76 -2.38
C VAL A 36 2.38 -1.38 -1.74
N THR A 37 2.37 -1.43 -0.41
CA THR A 37 1.25 -2.00 0.36
C THR A 37 0.35 -0.90 0.91
N PHE A 38 -0.92 -0.92 0.50
CA PHE A 38 -1.97 -0.04 1.03
C PHE A 38 -2.50 -0.60 2.34
N THR A 39 -2.46 0.19 3.41
CA THR A 39 -2.93 -0.22 4.74
C THR A 39 -3.91 0.78 5.32
N LYS A 40 -4.93 0.29 6.04
CA LYS A 40 -5.89 1.13 6.77
C LYS A 40 -6.43 0.37 7.97
N ALA A 41 -6.46 1.01 9.13
CA ALA A 41 -7.05 0.47 10.37
C ALA A 41 -6.55 -0.96 10.72
N GLY A 42 -5.24 -1.20 10.65
CA GLY A 42 -4.65 -2.49 11.01
C GLY A 42 -4.82 -3.59 9.95
N LYS A 43 -5.29 -3.26 8.75
CA LYS A 43 -5.50 -4.20 7.65
C LYS A 43 -4.74 -3.80 6.40
N ILE A 44 -4.28 -4.80 5.66
CA ILE A 44 -3.75 -4.66 4.30
C ILE A 44 -4.95 -4.66 3.35
N LEU A 45 -5.06 -3.62 2.54
CA LEU A 45 -6.13 -3.44 1.57
C LEU A 45 -5.73 -3.98 0.20
N TYR A 46 -4.50 -3.69 -0.23
CA TYR A 46 -3.99 -4.05 -1.55
C TYR A 46 -2.46 -4.01 -1.58
N ARG A 47 -1.86 -4.81 -2.46
CA ARG A 47 -0.42 -4.83 -2.73
C ARG A 47 -0.19 -4.56 -4.20
N GLU A 48 0.44 -3.44 -4.49
CA GLU A 48 0.82 -3.04 -5.84
C GLU A 48 2.26 -3.45 -6.13
N ARG A 49 2.47 -4.09 -7.27
CA ARG A 49 3.78 -4.62 -7.72
C ARG A 49 4.17 -4.13 -9.11
N ALA A 50 3.24 -3.56 -9.86
CA ALA A 50 3.52 -2.95 -11.15
C ALA A 50 4.06 -1.53 -10.96
N ILE A 51 4.79 -1.06 -11.96
CA ILE A 51 5.22 0.34 -12.03
C ILE A 51 3.99 1.18 -12.37
N ARG A 52 3.71 2.18 -11.52
CA ARG A 52 2.54 3.04 -11.65
C ARG A 52 2.94 4.50 -11.66
N THR A 53 2.21 5.28 -12.43
CA THR A 53 2.37 6.74 -12.43
C THR A 53 1.85 7.33 -11.11
N ALA A 54 2.28 8.56 -10.81
CA ALA A 54 1.79 9.28 -9.64
C ALA A 54 0.27 9.51 -9.68
N ASP A 55 -0.32 9.68 -10.87
CA ASP A 55 -1.76 9.86 -11.05
C ASP A 55 -2.54 8.57 -10.78
N GLU A 56 -2.04 7.43 -11.27
CA GLU A 56 -2.65 6.12 -10.98
C GLU A 56 -2.60 5.80 -9.49
N LEU A 57 -1.45 5.99 -8.84
CA LEU A 57 -1.31 5.77 -7.40
C LEU A 57 -2.20 6.73 -6.60
N SER A 58 -2.34 7.96 -7.06
CA SER A 58 -3.27 8.94 -6.50
C SER A 58 -4.72 8.48 -6.56
N LYS A 59 -5.16 7.94 -7.71
CA LYS A 59 -6.51 7.38 -7.88
C LYS A 59 -6.74 6.13 -7.03
N MET A 60 -5.74 5.25 -6.93
CA MET A 60 -5.78 4.08 -6.04
C MET A 60 -5.91 4.50 -4.57
N MET A 61 -5.12 5.48 -4.11
CA MET A 61 -5.25 6.05 -2.77
C MET A 61 -6.65 6.63 -2.54
N ALA A 62 -7.18 7.38 -3.51
CA ALA A 62 -8.51 7.97 -3.40
C ALA A 62 -9.62 6.91 -3.28
N PHE A 63 -9.50 5.81 -4.04
CA PHE A 63 -10.40 4.66 -3.94
C PHE A 63 -10.37 4.05 -2.54
N PHE A 64 -9.19 3.66 -2.04
CA PHE A 64 -9.07 2.94 -0.76
C PHE A 64 -9.31 3.82 0.48
N TYR A 65 -8.87 5.08 0.46
CA TYR A 65 -8.93 5.95 1.64
C TYR A 65 -10.17 6.82 1.70
N TYR A 66 -10.68 7.27 0.54
CA TYR A 66 -11.71 8.29 0.43
C TYR A 66 -12.99 7.83 -0.30
N GLY A 67 -13.05 6.55 -0.72
CA GLY A 67 -14.24 5.99 -1.36
C GLY A 67 -14.51 6.54 -2.76
N ALA A 68 -13.46 6.98 -3.47
CA ALA A 68 -13.57 7.40 -4.86
C ALA A 68 -13.93 6.24 -5.79
N ALA A 69 -14.15 6.51 -7.08
CA ALA A 69 -14.38 5.48 -8.09
C ALA A 69 -13.14 4.59 -8.27
N LYS A 70 -13.37 3.31 -8.58
CA LYS A 70 -12.30 2.33 -8.84
C LYS A 70 -11.50 2.74 -10.09
N PRO A 71 -10.17 2.89 -10.01
CA PRO A 71 -9.36 3.19 -11.19
C PRO A 71 -9.28 1.97 -12.13
N PRO A 72 -9.19 2.19 -13.45
CA PRO A 72 -9.14 1.11 -14.44
C PRO A 72 -7.89 0.24 -14.33
N CYS A 73 -6.84 0.77 -13.71
CA CYS A 73 -5.55 0.12 -13.56
C CYS A 73 -5.50 -0.85 -12.37
N LEU A 74 -6.55 -0.89 -11.53
CA LEU A 74 -6.68 -1.79 -10.39
C LEU A 74 -7.40 -3.08 -10.81
N ASP A 75 -6.66 -4.17 -10.95
CA ASP A 75 -7.23 -5.49 -11.21
C ASP A 75 -7.73 -6.11 -9.90
N CYS A 76 -9.02 -6.43 -9.80
CA CYS A 76 -9.66 -6.97 -8.58
C CYS A 76 -9.25 -8.42 -8.26
N THR A 77 -8.33 -9.01 -9.00
CA THR A 77 -8.03 -10.45 -8.96
C THR A 77 -7.29 -10.88 -7.69
N GLY A 78 -7.09 -9.99 -6.71
CA GLY A 78 -6.34 -10.30 -5.49
C GLY A 78 -6.70 -9.46 -4.26
N ASP A 79 -7.87 -8.80 -4.23
CA ASP A 79 -8.31 -7.96 -3.10
C ASP A 79 -8.73 -8.80 -1.88
N ARG A 80 -7.81 -9.61 -1.34
CA ARG A 80 -7.97 -10.23 -0.03
C ARG A 80 -7.57 -9.18 1.00
N GLN A 81 -8.57 -8.64 1.69
CA GLN A 81 -8.29 -7.82 2.86
C GLN A 81 -7.64 -8.71 3.94
N GLU A 82 -6.35 -8.52 4.15
CA GLU A 82 -5.54 -9.30 5.09
C GLU A 82 -5.34 -8.51 6.39
N ARG A 83 -5.18 -9.21 7.52
CA ARG A 83 -4.76 -8.54 8.75
C ARG A 83 -3.27 -8.19 8.64
N ILE A 84 -2.88 -7.01 9.14
CA ILE A 84 -1.45 -6.69 9.25
C ILE A 84 -0.85 -7.60 10.32
N PRO A 85 0.23 -8.34 10.00
CA PRO A 85 0.93 -9.18 10.97
C PRO A 85 1.63 -8.33 12.03
N THR A 86 1.65 -8.81 13.26
CA THR A 86 2.38 -8.15 14.36
C THR A 86 3.82 -8.66 14.40
N VAL A 87 4.79 -7.75 14.37
CA VAL A 87 6.22 -8.07 14.51
C VAL A 87 6.68 -7.61 15.89
N VAL A 88 7.42 -8.47 16.61
CA VAL A 88 8.00 -8.13 17.91
C VAL A 88 9.29 -7.36 17.68
N ILE A 89 9.35 -6.11 18.12
CA ILE A 89 10.55 -5.30 18.05
C ILE A 89 11.46 -5.69 19.22
N LYS A 90 12.59 -6.32 18.92
CA LYS A 90 13.66 -6.52 19.91
C LYS A 90 14.49 -5.24 19.92
N ARG A 91 14.39 -4.48 21.01
CA ARG A 91 15.21 -3.30 21.26
C ARG A 91 16.54 -3.69 21.88
#